data_AF-A0A8I1NXR9-F1
#
_entry.id   AF-A0A8I1NXR9-F1
#
_cell.length_a   1.000
_cell.length_b   1.000
_cell.length_c   1.000
_cell.angle_alpha   90.00
_cell.angle_beta   90.00
_cell.angle_gamma   90.00
#
_symmetry.space_group_name_H-M   'P 1'
#
loop_
_entity.id
_entity.type
_entity.pdbx_description
1 polymer ?
#
loop_
_entity_poly.entity_id
_entity_poly.type
_entity_poly.pdbx_seq_one_letter_code
_entity_poly.pdbx_strand_id
1 'polypeptide(L)'
;MDRRTVLKGGLVLAATAHTAALAPVIVDPLLETIRAYQCGCDDFNRLADAASDDRQWDEFESYTFGPPLAKLRQWAEPAKSMEGAIAALQISLLDSGGVNGSETQDRMVKAALDYLESLAA
;
A
#
# COMPACT_ATOMS: atom_id res chain seq x y z
N MET A 1 -34.26 23.47 52.10
CA MET A 1 -33.16 22.52 52.42
C MET A 1 -32.06 22.74 51.41
N ASP A 2 -30.98 23.38 51.87
CA ASP A 2 -29.89 23.91 51.07
C ASP A 2 -28.82 22.84 50.80
N ARG A 3 -28.37 22.77 49.56
CA ARG A 3 -27.58 21.68 48.96
C ARG A 3 -26.07 21.95 48.91
N ARG A 4 -25.55 22.82 49.77
CA ARG A 4 -24.14 23.27 49.71
C ARG A 4 -23.21 22.46 50.60
N THR A 5 -23.31 21.14 50.50
CA THR A 5 -22.40 20.19 51.15
C THR A 5 -21.37 19.71 50.13
N VAL A 6 -20.14 20.22 50.26
CA VAL A 6 -18.86 19.48 50.22
C VAL A 6 -18.44 18.85 48.87
N LEU A 7 -17.30 19.28 48.31
CA LEU A 7 -16.05 18.49 48.30
C LEU A 7 -14.97 19.17 47.44
N LYS A 8 -13.89 19.55 48.12
CA LYS A 8 -12.55 19.74 47.57
C LYS A 8 -12.04 18.39 47.04
N GLY A 9 -11.42 18.42 45.87
CA GLY A 9 -10.67 17.27 45.35
C GLY A 9 -9.81 17.70 44.17
N GLY A 10 -8.58 18.13 44.45
CA GLY A 10 -7.61 18.48 43.42
C GLY A 10 -7.16 17.23 42.67
N LEU A 11 -7.30 17.25 41.35
CA LEU A 11 -6.81 16.20 40.46
C LEU A 11 -5.41 16.60 40.00
N VAL A 12 -4.38 15.95 40.54
CA VAL A 12 -3.01 16.01 40.00
C VAL A 12 -2.94 14.97 38.89
N LEU A 13 -2.91 15.41 37.64
CA LEU A 13 -2.67 14.55 36.48
C LEU A 13 -1.15 14.31 36.37
N ALA A 14 -0.70 13.12 36.77
CA ALA A 14 0.65 12.67 36.44
C ALA A 14 0.68 12.26 34.96
N ALA A 15 1.27 13.11 34.12
CA ALA A 15 1.53 12.77 32.72
C ALA A 15 2.65 11.72 32.66
N THR A 16 2.30 10.46 32.42
CA THR A 16 3.26 9.42 32.07
C THR A 16 3.69 9.64 30.62
N ALA A 17 4.87 10.24 30.43
CA ALA A 17 5.53 10.31 29.14
C ALA A 17 5.86 8.87 28.69
N HIS A 18 5.05 8.32 27.80
CA HIS A 18 5.39 7.10 27.08
C HIS A 18 6.43 7.50 26.03
N THR A 19 7.70 7.20 26.30
CA THR A 19 8.71 7.15 25.26
C THR A 19 8.37 5.94 24.37
N ALA A 20 7.54 6.19 23.36
CA ALA A 20 7.33 5.22 22.28
C ALA A 20 8.67 5.07 21.57
N ALA A 21 9.32 3.92 21.75
CA ALA A 21 10.45 3.54 20.92
C ALA A 21 9.95 3.50 19.47
N LEU A 22 10.52 4.33 18.62
CA LEU A 22 10.22 4.32 17.18
C LEU A 22 10.67 2.97 16.64
N ALA A 23 9.71 2.11 16.32
CA ALA A 23 9.99 0.87 15.60
C ALA A 23 10.67 1.23 14.26
N PRO A 24 11.66 0.45 13.80
CA PRO A 24 12.30 0.69 12.52
C PRO A 24 11.26 0.63 11.40
N VAL A 25 11.19 1.68 10.58
CA VAL A 25 10.37 1.70 9.37
C VAL A 25 11.02 0.74 8.38
N ILE A 26 10.39 -0.41 8.16
CA ILE A 26 10.80 -1.33 7.10
C ILE A 26 10.35 -0.72 5.78
N VAL A 27 11.31 -0.31 4.95
CA VAL A 27 11.04 0.11 3.59
C VAL A 27 10.80 -1.14 2.75
N ASP A 28 9.62 -1.22 2.13
CA ASP A 28 9.24 -2.31 1.23
C ASP A 28 9.08 -1.77 -0.20
N PRO A 29 10.12 -1.90 -1.06
CA PRO A 29 10.07 -1.40 -2.43
C PRO A 29 8.96 -2.00 -3.27
N LEU A 30 8.53 -3.24 -2.97
CA LEU A 30 7.43 -3.88 -3.69
C LEU A 30 6.12 -3.18 -3.35
N LEU A 31 5.87 -2.96 -2.06
CA LEU A 31 4.68 -2.26 -1.59
C LEU A 31 4.58 -0.84 -2.16
N GLU A 32 5.70 -0.11 -2.18
CA GLU A 32 5.75 1.23 -2.78
C GLU A 32 5.41 1.19 -4.28
N THR A 33 5.92 0.19 -5.00
CA THR A 33 5.66 0.04 -6.44
C THR A 33 4.20 -0.35 -6.72
N ILE A 34 3.61 -1.23 -5.91
CA ILE A 34 2.19 -1.60 -6.01
C ILE A 34 1.29 -0.38 -5.75
N ARG A 35 1.58 0.40 -4.71
CA ARG A 35 0.83 1.63 -4.41
C ARG A 35 0.96 2.66 -5.52
N ALA A 36 2.15 2.82 -6.10
CA ALA A 36 2.37 3.70 -7.25
C ALA A 36 1.56 3.24 -8.47
N TYR A 37 1.48 1.93 -8.73
CA TYR A 37 0.64 1.37 -9.79
C TYR A 37 -0.84 1.68 -9.57
N GLN A 38 -1.37 1.39 -8.38
CA GLN A 38 -2.78 1.66 -8.04
C GLN A 38 -3.12 3.15 -8.13
N CYS A 39 -2.26 4.02 -7.60
CA CYS A 39 -2.41 5.47 -7.73
C CYS A 39 -2.43 5.91 -9.21
N GLY A 40 -1.56 5.32 -10.03
CA GLY A 40 -1.54 5.54 -11.47
C GLY A 40 -2.83 5.08 -12.16
N CYS A 41 -3.41 3.94 -11.75
CA CYS A 41 -4.68 3.49 -12.30
C CYS A 41 -5.82 4.48 -11.96
N ASP A 42 -5.84 5.01 -10.74
CA ASP A 42 -6.79 6.03 -10.33
C ASP A 42 -6.61 7.35 -11.09
N ASP A 43 -5.35 7.77 -11.33
CA ASP A 43 -5.02 8.93 -12.15
C ASP A 43 -5.48 8.73 -13.60
N PHE A 44 -5.22 7.56 -14.18
CA PHE A 44 -5.65 7.22 -15.54
C PHE A 44 -7.17 7.27 -15.67
N ASN A 45 -7.90 6.65 -14.75
CA ASN A 45 -9.37 6.63 -14.77
C ASN A 45 -9.94 8.07 -14.71
N ARG A 46 -9.37 8.93 -13.87
CA ARG A 46 -9.77 10.35 -13.79
C ARG A 46 -9.51 11.12 -15.09
N LEU A 47 -8.40 10.84 -15.77
CA LEU A 47 -8.06 11.47 -17.05
C LEU A 47 -8.94 10.94 -18.19
N ALA A 48 -9.20 9.63 -18.20
CA ALA A 48 -10.05 8.97 -19.19
C ALA A 48 -11.48 9.52 -19.15
N ASP A 49 -12.05 9.73 -17.96
CA ASP A 49 -13.38 10.34 -17.80
C ASP A 49 -13.46 11.78 -18.35
N ALA A 50 -12.34 12.49 -18.35
CA ALA A 50 -12.24 13.87 -18.84
C ALA A 50 -11.89 13.95 -20.34
N ALA A 51 -11.45 12.85 -20.96
CA ALA A 51 -11.05 12.82 -22.36
C ALA A 51 -12.25 12.73 -23.28
N SER A 52 -12.15 13.41 -24.42
CA SER A 52 -13.16 13.38 -25.49
C SER A 52 -12.70 12.58 -26.72
N ASP A 53 -11.48 12.05 -26.69
CA ASP A 53 -10.85 11.31 -27.78
C ASP A 53 -10.01 10.15 -27.22
N ASP A 54 -10.32 8.94 -27.67
CA ASP A 54 -9.66 7.70 -27.25
C ASP A 54 -8.18 7.64 -27.65
N ARG A 55 -7.73 8.48 -28.60
CA ARG A 55 -6.32 8.56 -29.03
C ARG A 55 -5.37 9.06 -27.94
N GLN A 56 -5.88 9.53 -26.80
CA GLN A 56 -5.07 10.01 -25.68
C GLN A 56 -4.73 8.91 -24.65
N TRP A 57 -5.31 7.71 -24.76
CA TRP A 57 -5.16 6.67 -23.74
C TRP A 57 -3.72 6.16 -23.62
N ASP A 58 -3.02 5.93 -24.74
CA ASP A 58 -1.60 5.53 -24.73
C ASP A 58 -0.72 6.59 -24.07
N GLU A 59 -1.03 7.88 -24.28
CA GLU A 59 -0.31 8.97 -23.65
C GLU A 59 -0.55 8.96 -22.13
N PHE A 60 -1.80 8.79 -21.70
CA PHE A 60 -2.16 8.73 -20.28
C PHE A 60 -1.50 7.56 -19.58
N GLU A 61 -1.51 6.37 -20.18
CA GLU A 61 -0.81 5.19 -19.65
C GLU A 61 0.67 5.51 -19.39
N SER A 62 1.34 6.18 -20.35
CA SER A 62 2.78 6.40 -20.31
C SER A 62 3.29 7.22 -19.11
N TYR A 63 2.43 8.05 -18.51
CA TYR A 63 2.78 8.87 -17.34
C TYR A 63 1.97 8.56 -16.07
N THR A 64 1.03 7.62 -16.13
CA THR A 64 0.23 7.17 -14.97
C THR A 64 0.66 5.79 -14.47
N PHE A 65 -0.06 4.72 -14.81
CA PHE A 65 0.19 3.36 -14.32
C PHE A 65 1.23 2.59 -15.14
N GLY A 66 1.53 2.99 -16.38
CA GLY A 66 2.44 2.27 -17.27
C GLY A 66 3.84 2.06 -16.66
N PRO A 67 4.52 3.12 -16.18
CA PRO A 67 5.84 3.00 -15.55
C PRO A 67 5.90 2.09 -14.32
N PRO A 68 5.01 2.20 -13.30
CA PRO A 68 5.02 1.26 -12.18
C PRO A 68 4.62 -0.17 -12.59
N LEU A 69 3.71 -0.35 -13.56
CA LEU A 69 3.39 -1.67 -14.10
C LEU A 69 4.61 -2.32 -14.78
N ALA A 70 5.39 -1.56 -15.54
CA ALA A 70 6.62 -2.05 -16.15
C ALA A 70 7.64 -2.53 -15.11
N LYS A 71 7.72 -1.85 -13.95
CA LYS A 71 8.55 -2.30 -12.82
C LYS A 71 8.03 -3.62 -12.23
N LEU A 72 6.71 -3.74 -12.01
CA LEU A 72 6.11 -4.97 -11.49
C LEU A 72 6.33 -6.16 -12.44
N ARG A 73 6.23 -5.95 -13.76
CA ARG A 73 6.51 -6.97 -14.80
C ARG A 73 7.93 -7.53 -14.73
N GLN A 74 8.88 -6.77 -14.21
CA GLN A 74 10.29 -7.17 -14.09
C GLN A 74 10.65 -7.60 -12.66
N TRP A 75 9.68 -7.63 -11.74
CA TRP A 75 9.97 -7.88 -10.34
C TRP A 75 10.54 -9.29 -10.11
N ALA A 76 11.57 -9.38 -9.27
CA ALA A 76 12.26 -10.63 -8.96
C ALA A 76 12.63 -10.78 -7.48
N GLU A 77 12.48 -9.72 -6.69
CA GLU A 77 12.86 -9.70 -5.28
C GLU A 77 11.68 -10.11 -4.38
N PRO A 78 11.93 -10.70 -3.19
CA PRO A 78 10.88 -10.95 -2.22
C PRO A 78 10.30 -9.64 -1.68
N ALA A 79 9.05 -9.70 -1.20
CA ALA A 79 8.52 -8.64 -0.35
C ALA A 79 9.41 -8.48 0.89
N LYS A 80 9.51 -7.26 1.43
CA LYS A 80 10.33 -6.98 2.62
C LYS A 80 9.49 -6.84 3.90
N SER A 81 8.18 -6.83 3.76
CA SER A 81 7.22 -6.68 4.84
C SER A 81 5.98 -7.55 4.64
N MET A 82 5.26 -7.83 5.72
CA MET A 82 3.98 -8.52 5.68
C MET A 82 2.94 -7.74 4.87
N GLU A 83 2.94 -6.41 4.99
CA GLU A 83 2.04 -5.54 4.23
C GLU A 83 2.31 -5.65 2.72
N GLY A 84 3.59 -5.64 2.31
CA GLY A 84 3.97 -5.84 0.90
C GLY A 84 3.60 -7.23 0.37
N ALA A 85 3.79 -8.29 1.17
CA ALA A 85 3.38 -9.64 0.79
C ALA A 85 1.85 -9.73 0.61
N ILE A 86 1.06 -9.16 1.53
CA ILE A 86 -0.41 -9.11 1.41
C ILE A 86 -0.82 -8.32 0.16
N ALA A 87 -0.22 -7.15 -0.07
CA ALA A 87 -0.52 -6.32 -1.24
C ALA A 87 -0.21 -7.05 -2.55
N ALA A 88 0.91 -7.78 -2.62
CA ALA A 88 1.28 -8.60 -3.78
C ALA A 88 0.27 -9.73 -4.05
N LEU A 89 -0.24 -10.39 -3.00
CA LEU A 89 -1.30 -11.39 -3.15
C LEU A 89 -2.63 -10.75 -3.58
N GLN A 90 -3.00 -9.60 -3.02
CA GLN A 90 -4.23 -8.90 -3.36
C GLN A 90 -4.24 -8.46 -4.83
N ILE A 91 -3.17 -7.81 -5.30
CA ILE A 91 -3.09 -7.37 -6.70
C ILE A 91 -3.08 -8.57 -7.66
N SER A 92 -2.46 -9.69 -7.27
CA SER A 92 -2.49 -10.94 -8.04
C SER A 92 -3.90 -11.50 -8.24
N LEU A 93 -4.79 -11.30 -7.28
CA LEU A 93 -6.16 -11.83 -7.30
C LEU A 93 -7.17 -10.86 -7.93
N LEU A 94 -6.97 -9.55 -7.73
CA LEU A 94 -8.01 -8.55 -7.96
C LEU A 94 -7.78 -7.71 -9.22
N ASP A 95 -6.53 -7.55 -9.68
CA ASP A 95 -6.23 -6.67 -10.80
C ASP A 95 -6.33 -7.40 -12.15
N SER A 96 -7.51 -7.42 -12.75
CA SER A 96 -7.74 -7.99 -14.09
C SER A 96 -7.20 -7.12 -15.24
N GLY A 97 -6.68 -5.92 -14.94
CA GLY A 97 -6.26 -4.94 -15.94
C GLY A 97 -4.79 -5.06 -16.38
N GLY A 98 -3.89 -5.50 -15.50
CA GLY A 98 -2.46 -5.56 -15.80
C GLY A 98 -1.67 -6.69 -15.14
N VAL A 99 -2.21 -7.29 -14.07
CA VAL A 99 -1.50 -8.30 -13.27
C VAL A 99 -2.13 -9.69 -13.37
N ASN A 100 -3.40 -9.87 -12.99
CA ASN A 100 -4.08 -11.17 -12.98
C ASN A 100 -4.11 -11.78 -14.39
N GLY A 101 -3.74 -13.06 -14.50
CA GLY A 101 -3.62 -13.78 -15.77
C GLY A 101 -2.33 -13.52 -16.55
N SER A 102 -1.36 -12.78 -15.98
CA SER A 102 -0.07 -12.47 -16.62
C SER A 102 1.12 -13.05 -15.85
N GLU A 103 2.31 -13.07 -16.44
CA GLU A 103 3.56 -13.42 -15.74
C GLU A 103 3.84 -12.50 -14.53
N THR A 104 3.28 -11.28 -14.53
CA THR A 104 3.37 -10.38 -13.38
C THR A 104 2.68 -10.97 -12.16
N GLN A 105 1.56 -11.69 -12.34
CA GLN A 105 0.88 -12.40 -11.26
C GLN A 105 1.82 -13.41 -10.59
N ASP A 106 2.48 -14.25 -11.39
CA ASP A 106 3.38 -15.28 -10.88
C ASP A 106 4.53 -14.66 -10.08
N ARG A 107 5.06 -13.51 -10.53
CA ARG A 107 6.09 -12.74 -9.81
C ARG A 107 5.59 -12.19 -8.48
N MET A 108 4.38 -11.66 -8.44
CA MET A 108 3.79 -11.13 -7.19
C MET A 108 3.51 -12.25 -6.18
N VAL A 109 2.96 -13.38 -6.64
CA VAL A 109 2.78 -14.58 -5.81
C VAL A 109 4.12 -15.07 -5.28
N LYS A 110 5.15 -15.15 -6.14
CA LYS A 110 6.50 -15.55 -5.73
C LYS A 110 7.09 -14.59 -4.70
N ALA A 111 6.98 -13.28 -4.91
CA ALA A 111 7.53 -12.30 -3.98
C ALA A 111 6.90 -12.39 -2.59
N ALA A 112 5.60 -12.67 -2.51
CA ALA A 112 4.90 -12.93 -1.26
C ALA A 112 5.32 -14.26 -0.63
N LEU A 113 5.43 -15.33 -1.43
CA LEU A 113 5.82 -16.66 -0.95
C LEU A 113 7.24 -16.62 -0.34
N ASP A 114 8.20 -16.04 -1.05
CA ASP A 114 9.58 -15.95 -0.58
C ASP A 114 9.68 -15.17 0.75
N TYR A 115 8.85 -14.13 0.95
CA TYR A 115 8.76 -13.44 2.23
C TYR A 115 8.24 -14.37 3.34
N LEU A 116 7.15 -15.08 3.09
CA LEU A 116 6.53 -15.99 4.07
C LEU A 116 7.47 -17.14 4.45
N GLU A 117 8.19 -17.71 3.48
CA GLU A 117 9.19 -18.74 3.72
C GLU A 117 10.36 -18.22 4.56
N SER A 118 10.77 -16.97 4.35
CA SER A 118 11.84 -16.35 5.16
C SER A 118 11.48 -16.18 6.64
N LEU A 119 10.19 -16.15 6.99
CA LEU A 119 9.72 -16.09 8.38
C LEU A 119 9.74 -17.46 9.08
N ALA A 120 9.74 -18.55 8.30
CA ALA A 120 9.75 -19.92 8.80
C ALA A 120 11.17 -20.50 8.96
N ALA A 121 12.19 -19.81 8.45
CA ALA A 121 13.60 -20.17 8.50
C ALA A 121 14.29 -19.64 9.77
#